data_AF-A0A7W1RBE0-F1
#
_entry.id   AF-A0A7W1RBE0-F1
#
_cell.length_a   1.000
_cell.length_b   1.000
_cell.length_c   1.000
_cell.angle_alpha   90.00
_cell.angle_beta   90.00
_cell.angle_gamma   90.00
#
_symmetry.space_group_name_H-M   'P 1'
#
loop_
_entity.id
_entity.type
_entity.pdbx_description
1 polymer ?
#
loop_
_entity_poly.entity_id
_entity_poly.type
_entity_poly.pdbx_seq_one_letter_code
_entity_poly.pdbx_strand_id
1 'polypeptide(L)'
;MRGRAPLSKRTLLLSVAGAVLVLLVLAQVLLPRIAASEISSRVSRYGEVASVSVSAWPALKLLWGHADSVKVRARSLALDPAQAAKLVWEGRDVGSEDVSAESVKVGSLQLSDATLRKRGSWLSAFASADQAAVKAALPEGFEVRLLSSRDGQVEVQASGGLFGVGTGVDAVALASGGRLVAHPLGFLIEGLQLAIFSDPHVYVEGVSASVPPSGGYRLGMSASLR
;
A
#
# COMPACT_ATOMS: atom_id res chain seq x y z
N MET A 1 -54.47 29.97 -33.59
CA MET A 1 -53.85 28.62 -33.47
C MET A 1 -52.43 28.70 -34.04
N ARG A 2 -51.38 28.72 -33.20
CA ARG A 2 -49.98 28.77 -33.68
C ARG A 2 -49.47 27.34 -33.88
N GLY A 3 -49.26 26.94 -35.13
CA GLY A 3 -48.68 25.65 -35.49
C GLY A 3 -47.22 25.55 -35.05
N ARG A 4 -46.88 24.52 -34.27
CA ARG A 4 -45.48 24.13 -34.03
C ARG A 4 -44.93 23.55 -35.33
N ALA A 5 -43.97 24.23 -35.94
CA ALA A 5 -43.23 23.71 -37.07
C ALA A 5 -42.53 22.38 -36.68
N PRO A 6 -42.51 21.36 -37.56
CA PRO A 6 -41.82 20.11 -37.29
C PRO A 6 -40.31 20.39 -37.20
N LEU A 7 -39.73 20.16 -36.02
CA LEU A 7 -38.28 20.19 -35.84
C LEU A 7 -37.65 19.25 -36.87
N SER A 8 -36.79 19.78 -37.74
CA SER A 8 -36.06 18.95 -38.70
C SER A 8 -35.28 17.88 -37.93
N LYS A 9 -35.27 16.64 -38.41
CA LYS A 9 -34.53 15.53 -37.78
C LYS A 9 -33.06 15.89 -37.48
N ARG A 10 -32.47 16.79 -38.28
CA ARG A 10 -31.12 17.34 -38.09
C ARG A 10 -30.99 18.20 -36.83
N THR A 11 -31.95 19.08 -36.55
CA THR A 11 -31.94 19.93 -35.35
C THR A 11 -32.10 19.10 -34.08
N LEU A 12 -32.90 18.04 -34.14
CA LEU A 12 -33.09 17.11 -33.02
C LEU A 12 -31.83 16.26 -32.76
N LEU A 13 -31.17 15.79 -33.82
CA LEU A 13 -29.90 15.05 -33.69
C LEU A 13 -28.78 15.95 -33.12
N LEU A 14 -28.70 17.19 -33.56
CA LEU A 14 -27.72 18.17 -33.06
C LEU A 14 -27.97 18.53 -31.58
N SER A 15 -29.22 18.67 -31.16
CA SER A 15 -29.54 18.97 -29.76
C SER A 15 -29.24 17.78 -28.84
N VAL A 16 -29.56 16.55 -29.28
CA VAL A 16 -29.22 15.33 -28.53
C VAL A 16 -27.71 15.15 -28.44
N ALA A 17 -26.98 15.32 -29.55
CA ALA A 17 -25.52 15.25 -29.54
C ALA A 17 -24.89 16.30 -28.62
N GLY A 18 -25.39 17.54 -28.66
CA GLY A 18 -24.96 18.62 -27.77
C GLY A 18 -25.21 18.29 -26.29
N ALA A 19 -26.40 17.77 -25.96
CA ALA A 19 -26.73 17.38 -24.59
C ALA A 19 -25.85 16.24 -24.07
N VAL A 20 -25.58 15.21 -24.90
CA VAL A 20 -24.67 14.12 -24.55
C VAL A 20 -23.26 14.63 -24.32
N LEU A 21 -22.77 15.55 -25.17
CA LEU A 21 -21.44 16.13 -25.03
C LEU A 21 -21.29 16.93 -23.72
N VAL A 22 -22.29 17.74 -23.37
CA VAL A 22 -22.33 18.46 -22.09
C VAL A 22 -22.35 17.48 -20.91
N LEU A 23 -23.16 16.42 -20.98
CA LEU A 23 -23.21 15.39 -19.94
C LEU A 23 -21.85 14.70 -19.76
N LEU A 24 -21.16 14.38 -20.86
CA LEU A 24 -19.83 13.79 -20.81
C LEU A 24 -18.82 14.74 -20.16
N VAL A 25 -18.82 16.03 -20.53
CA VAL A 25 -17.95 17.03 -19.91
C VAL A 25 -18.20 17.13 -18.40
N LEU A 26 -19.47 17.17 -17.98
CA LEU A 26 -19.84 17.18 -16.56
C LEU A 26 -19.40 15.90 -15.84
N ALA A 27 -19.61 14.74 -16.45
CA ALA A 27 -19.17 13.46 -15.90
C ALA A 27 -17.65 13.42 -15.73
N GLN A 28 -16.88 13.99 -16.68
CA GLN A 28 -15.41 14.06 -16.56
C GLN A 28 -14.92 14.93 -15.40
N VAL A 29 -15.70 15.93 -14.98
CA VAL A 29 -15.33 16.81 -13.84
C VAL A 29 -15.84 16.25 -12.50
N LEU A 30 -17.05 15.67 -12.49
CA LEU A 30 -17.72 15.25 -11.26
C LEU A 30 -17.32 13.84 -10.80
N LEU A 31 -17.21 12.87 -11.72
CA LEU A 31 -16.91 11.47 -11.34
C LEU A 31 -15.58 11.31 -10.59
N PRO A 32 -14.47 11.95 -11.02
CA PRO A 32 -13.20 11.83 -10.29
C PRO A 32 -13.28 12.36 -8.85
N ARG A 33 -14.07 13.42 -8.63
CA ARG A 33 -14.24 14.02 -7.29
C ARG A 33 -15.06 13.12 -6.37
N ILE A 34 -16.12 12.51 -6.88
CA ILE A 34 -16.96 11.56 -6.12
C ILE A 34 -16.13 10.32 -5.77
N ALA A 35 -15.39 9.76 -6.73
CA ALA A 35 -14.50 8.63 -6.49
C ALA A 35 -13.43 8.95 -5.43
N ALA A 36 -12.83 10.14 -5.48
CA ALA A 36 -11.87 10.57 -4.47
C ALA A 36 -12.50 10.68 -3.07
N SER A 37 -13.73 11.17 -2.96
CA SER A 37 -14.46 11.24 -1.70
C SER A 37 -14.78 9.86 -1.12
N GLU A 38 -15.19 8.91 -1.96
CA GLU A 38 -15.48 7.53 -1.56
C GLU A 38 -14.21 6.81 -1.07
N ILE A 39 -13.11 6.93 -1.81
CA ILE A 39 -11.80 6.39 -1.40
C ILE A 39 -11.34 7.04 -0.10
N SER A 40 -11.46 8.37 0.01
CA SER A 40 -11.11 9.10 1.24
C SER A 40 -11.88 8.57 2.45
N SER A 41 -13.21 8.37 2.32
CA SER A 41 -14.05 7.83 3.40
C SER A 41 -13.72 6.38 3.77
N ARG A 42 -13.20 5.58 2.83
CA ARG A 42 -12.76 4.20 3.09
C ARG A 42 -11.42 4.19 3.80
N VAL A 43 -10.45 4.97 3.30
CA VAL A 43 -9.11 5.06 3.90
C VAL A 43 -9.18 5.74 5.27
N SER A 44 -10.09 6.70 5.47
CA SER A 44 -10.26 7.39 6.75
C SER A 44 -10.73 6.49 7.89
N ARG A 45 -11.22 5.27 7.60
CA ARG A 45 -11.52 4.27 8.64
C ARG A 45 -10.26 3.74 9.30
N TYR A 46 -9.13 3.85 8.62
CA TYR A 46 -7.82 3.39 9.08
C TYR A 46 -6.96 4.54 9.61
N GLY A 47 -7.40 5.80 9.50
CA GLY A 47 -6.63 6.93 10.03
C GLY A 47 -6.99 8.27 9.40
N GLU A 48 -6.08 9.23 9.48
CA GLU A 48 -6.30 10.60 9.01
C GLU A 48 -5.77 10.79 7.59
N VAL A 49 -6.68 11.07 6.66
CA VAL A 49 -6.37 11.30 5.23
C VAL A 49 -6.27 12.79 4.96
N ALA A 50 -5.13 13.24 4.43
CA ALA A 50 -4.91 14.64 4.06
C ALA A 50 -5.49 14.98 2.68
N SER A 51 -5.30 14.10 1.69
CA SER A 51 -5.86 14.31 0.35
C SER A 51 -5.94 13.01 -0.44
N VAL A 52 -6.95 12.91 -1.30
CA VAL A 52 -7.09 11.85 -2.30
C VAL A 52 -7.32 12.49 -3.66
N SER A 53 -6.61 12.03 -4.67
CA SER A 53 -6.78 12.44 -6.05
C SER A 53 -6.92 11.21 -6.94
N VAL A 54 -7.96 11.20 -7.76
CA VAL A 54 -8.26 10.10 -8.68
C VAL A 54 -8.31 10.68 -10.09
N SER A 55 -7.70 9.97 -11.04
CA SER A 55 -7.77 10.31 -12.46
C SER A 55 -8.14 9.08 -13.28
N ALA A 56 -9.04 9.28 -14.24
CA ALA A 56 -9.52 8.25 -15.14
C ALA A 56 -9.96 8.87 -16.47
N TRP A 57 -9.42 8.36 -17.59
CA TRP A 57 -9.80 8.76 -18.93
C TRP A 57 -10.18 7.56 -19.80
N PRO A 58 -11.41 7.48 -20.33
CA PRO A 58 -12.56 8.34 -20.04
C PRO A 58 -13.05 8.17 -18.59
N ALA A 59 -13.52 9.25 -17.94
CA ALA A 59 -13.97 9.20 -16.53
C ALA A 59 -15.13 8.23 -16.28
N LEU A 60 -15.90 7.90 -17.32
CA LEU A 60 -16.98 6.91 -17.25
C LEU A 60 -16.49 5.55 -16.73
N LYS A 61 -15.20 5.23 -16.93
CA LYS A 61 -14.63 3.97 -16.43
C LYS A 61 -14.58 3.81 -14.91
N LEU A 62 -14.68 4.93 -14.18
CA LEU A 62 -14.84 4.91 -12.72
C LEU A 62 -16.14 4.22 -12.30
N LEU A 63 -17.19 4.26 -13.13
CA LEU A 63 -18.46 3.58 -12.85
C LEU A 63 -18.33 2.05 -12.89
N TRP A 64 -17.29 1.54 -13.55
CA TRP A 64 -16.95 0.11 -13.58
C TRP A 64 -15.80 -0.24 -12.63
N GLY A 65 -15.40 0.67 -11.73
CA GLY A 65 -14.34 0.42 -10.76
C GLY A 65 -12.91 0.57 -11.30
N HIS A 66 -12.72 1.11 -12.50
CA HIS A 66 -11.39 1.29 -13.09
C HIS A 66 -10.88 2.74 -12.93
N ALA A 67 -9.60 2.90 -12.63
CA ALA A 67 -8.93 4.20 -12.60
C ALA A 67 -7.53 4.13 -13.24
N ASP A 68 -7.03 5.24 -13.79
CA ASP A 68 -5.66 5.29 -14.34
C ASP A 68 -4.63 5.57 -13.27
N SER A 69 -4.94 6.53 -12.40
CA SER A 69 -4.07 6.88 -11.30
C SER A 69 -4.86 7.27 -10.07
N VAL A 70 -4.36 6.81 -8.92
CA VAL A 70 -4.86 7.18 -7.60
C VAL A 70 -3.67 7.67 -6.79
N LYS A 71 -3.81 8.84 -6.17
CA LYS A 71 -2.83 9.41 -5.26
C LYS A 71 -3.47 9.63 -3.92
N VAL A 72 -2.96 8.98 -2.89
CA VAL A 72 -3.46 9.10 -1.51
C VAL A 72 -2.35 9.67 -0.64
N ARG A 73 -2.65 10.76 0.05
CA ARG A 73 -1.79 11.30 1.10
C ARG A 73 -2.51 11.22 2.43
N ALA A 74 -1.93 10.49 3.36
CA ALA A 74 -2.42 10.38 4.74
C ALA A 74 -1.41 11.01 5.70
N ARG A 75 -1.91 11.49 6.85
CA ARG A 75 -1.07 11.91 7.98
C ARG A 75 -0.75 10.69 8.84
N SER A 76 -1.78 9.96 9.21
CA SER A 76 -1.67 8.76 10.03
C SER A 76 -2.51 7.64 9.45
N LEU A 77 -1.98 6.42 9.47
CA LEU A 77 -2.73 5.20 9.17
C LEU A 77 -2.42 4.14 10.22
N ALA A 78 -3.39 3.32 10.58
CA ALA A 78 -3.27 2.18 11.45
C ALA A 78 -3.97 1.00 10.81
N LEU A 79 -3.20 -0.01 10.44
CA LEU A 79 -3.67 -1.18 9.70
C LEU A 79 -2.83 -2.40 10.00
N ASP A 80 -3.44 -3.57 10.06
CA ASP A 80 -2.70 -4.83 10.10
C ASP A 80 -2.22 -5.25 8.71
N PRO A 81 -1.18 -6.11 8.59
CA PRO A 81 -0.66 -6.54 7.30
C PRO A 81 -1.73 -7.12 6.36
N ALA A 82 -2.71 -7.86 6.89
CA ALA A 82 -3.83 -8.40 6.12
C ALA A 82 -4.77 -7.30 5.58
N GLN A 83 -4.97 -6.22 6.35
CA GLN A 83 -5.76 -5.06 5.89
C GLN A 83 -5.00 -4.29 4.80
N ALA A 84 -3.67 -4.16 4.94
CA ALA A 84 -2.82 -3.59 3.91
C ALA A 84 -2.97 -4.36 2.58
N ALA A 85 -2.80 -5.69 2.63
CA ALA A 85 -2.91 -6.55 1.45
C ALA A 85 -4.29 -6.44 0.80
N LYS A 86 -5.35 -6.44 1.60
CA LYS A 86 -6.72 -6.24 1.13
C LYS A 86 -6.91 -4.91 0.40
N LEU A 87 -6.40 -3.79 0.95
CA LEU A 87 -6.50 -2.47 0.32
C LEU A 87 -5.78 -2.44 -1.03
N VAL A 88 -4.58 -3.01 -1.10
CA VAL A 88 -3.83 -3.10 -2.36
C VAL A 88 -4.56 -3.96 -3.39
N TRP A 89 -5.17 -5.06 -2.96
CA TRP A 89 -5.99 -5.91 -3.83
C TRP A 89 -7.27 -5.23 -4.31
N GLU A 90 -7.96 -4.47 -3.45
CA GLU A 90 -9.11 -3.66 -3.85
C GLU A 90 -8.73 -2.63 -4.94
N GLY A 91 -7.48 -2.14 -4.92
CA GLY A 91 -6.89 -1.27 -5.95
C GLY A 91 -6.37 -1.98 -7.20
N ARG A 92 -6.59 -3.30 -7.38
CA ARG A 92 -6.03 -4.08 -8.51
C ARG A 92 -6.41 -3.50 -9.88
N ASP A 93 -7.63 -3.00 -10.01
CA ASP A 93 -8.22 -2.45 -11.24
C ASP A 93 -7.75 -1.02 -11.56
N VAL A 94 -6.82 -0.49 -10.76
CA VAL A 94 -6.17 0.82 -10.95
C VAL A 94 -4.82 0.66 -11.67
N GLY A 95 -4.61 1.42 -12.75
CA GLY A 95 -3.36 1.36 -13.53
C GLY A 95 -2.11 1.74 -12.73
N SER A 96 -2.19 2.80 -11.93
CA SER A 96 -1.11 3.25 -11.05
C SER A 96 -1.62 3.82 -9.73
N GLU A 97 -0.89 3.57 -8.65
CA GLU A 97 -1.24 4.07 -7.32
C GLU A 97 0.00 4.62 -6.64
N ASP A 98 -0.10 5.81 -6.05
CA ASP A 98 0.94 6.36 -5.19
C ASP A 98 0.28 6.72 -3.84
N VAL A 99 0.58 5.94 -2.81
CA VAL A 99 0.12 6.19 -1.43
C VAL A 99 1.31 6.67 -0.62
N SER A 100 1.14 7.75 0.12
CA SER A 100 2.12 8.24 1.08
C SER A 100 1.47 8.55 2.42
N ALA A 101 2.11 8.15 3.51
CA ALA A 101 1.65 8.43 4.86
C ALA A 101 2.81 8.88 5.72
N GLU A 102 2.63 9.98 6.45
CA GLU A 102 3.67 10.52 7.35
C GLU A 102 3.94 9.55 8.50
N SER A 103 2.89 8.88 9.00
CA SER A 103 2.95 7.90 10.06
C SER A 103 2.05 6.70 9.74
N VAL A 104 2.58 5.48 9.86
CA VAL A 104 1.83 4.24 9.67
C VAL A 104 2.11 3.28 10.81
N LYS A 105 1.07 2.81 11.47
CA LYS A 105 1.18 1.72 12.44
C LYS A 105 0.76 0.42 11.77
N VAL A 106 1.71 -0.51 11.62
CA VAL A 106 1.47 -1.86 11.10
C VAL A 106 1.58 -2.86 12.23
N GLY A 107 0.44 -3.35 12.74
CA GLY A 107 0.41 -4.13 13.98
C GLY A 107 1.00 -3.36 15.16
N SER A 108 2.07 -3.87 15.77
CA SER A 108 2.82 -3.18 16.85
C SER A 108 3.89 -2.21 16.36
N LEU A 109 4.26 -2.27 15.07
CA LEU A 109 5.37 -1.50 14.51
C LEU A 109 4.90 -0.11 14.04
N GLN A 110 5.51 0.93 14.59
CA GLN A 110 5.33 2.30 14.12
C GLN A 110 6.36 2.62 13.03
N LEU A 111 5.86 3.08 11.89
CA LEU A 111 6.62 3.50 10.72
C LEU A 111 6.37 4.98 10.44
N SER A 112 7.35 5.64 9.85
CA SER A 112 7.29 7.01 9.36
C SER A 112 7.63 7.08 7.86
N ASP A 113 7.17 8.14 7.19
CA ASP A 113 7.46 8.42 5.78
C ASP A 113 7.17 7.22 4.86
N ALA A 114 6.08 6.52 5.13
CA ALA A 114 5.69 5.34 4.39
C ALA A 114 5.21 5.75 2.99
N THR A 115 5.75 5.10 1.98
CA THR A 115 5.36 5.28 0.58
C THR A 115 5.12 3.92 -0.04
N LEU A 116 4.00 3.79 -0.75
CA LEU A 116 3.66 2.62 -1.56
C LEU A 116 3.41 3.11 -2.98
N ARG A 117 4.01 2.44 -3.96
CA ARG A 117 3.82 2.69 -5.37
C ARG A 117 3.37 1.41 -6.06
N LYS A 118 2.27 1.50 -6.79
CA LYS A 118 1.76 0.43 -7.65
C LYS A 118 1.84 0.87 -9.10
N ARG A 119 2.34 0.00 -9.97
CA ARG A 119 2.38 0.18 -11.42
C ARG A 119 1.95 -1.13 -12.08
N GLY A 120 0.72 -1.18 -12.58
CA GLY A 120 0.12 -2.44 -13.03
C GLY A 120 0.01 -3.44 -11.88
N SER A 121 0.64 -4.61 -12.03
CA SER A 121 0.76 -5.61 -10.98
C SER A 121 1.99 -5.41 -10.07
N TRP A 122 2.94 -4.53 -10.41
CA TRP A 122 4.14 -4.31 -9.61
C TRP A 122 3.89 -3.39 -8.43
N LEU A 123 4.43 -3.74 -7.26
CA LEU A 123 4.36 -2.99 -6.01
C LEU A 123 5.76 -2.72 -5.46
N SER A 124 6.00 -1.49 -5.03
CA SER A 124 7.15 -1.14 -4.22
C SER A 124 6.74 -0.29 -3.03
N ALA A 125 7.22 -0.66 -1.85
CA ALA A 125 6.95 0.04 -0.61
C ALA A 125 8.25 0.40 0.09
N PHE A 126 8.28 1.58 0.71
CA PHE A 126 9.38 2.04 1.54
C PHE A 126 8.83 2.73 2.78
N ALA A 127 9.49 2.55 3.92
CA ALA A 127 9.17 3.28 5.13
C ALA A 127 10.42 3.44 5.99
N SER A 128 10.36 4.36 6.95
CA SER A 128 11.37 4.52 7.98
C SER A 128 10.81 4.00 9.31
N ALA A 129 11.68 3.49 10.17
CA ALA A 129 11.34 3.04 11.52
C ALA A 129 12.43 3.52 12.48
N ASP A 130 12.03 4.22 13.53
CA ASP A 130 12.96 4.61 14.58
C ASP A 130 13.37 3.41 15.41
N GLN A 131 14.58 3.43 15.97
CA GLN A 131 15.06 2.35 16.82
C GLN A 131 14.15 2.13 18.04
N ALA A 132 13.61 3.21 18.61
CA ALA A 132 12.64 3.15 19.70
C ALA A 132 11.32 2.49 19.26
N ALA A 133 10.86 2.77 18.04
CA ALA A 133 9.65 2.17 17.49
C ALA A 133 9.82 0.67 17.24
N VAL A 134 10.99 0.25 16.71
CA VAL A 134 11.32 -1.17 16.55
C VAL A 134 11.39 -1.85 17.92
N LYS A 135 12.06 -1.25 18.91
CA LYS A 135 12.13 -1.80 20.26
C LYS A 135 10.75 -1.95 20.92
N ALA A 136 9.88 -0.96 20.76
CA ALA A 136 8.51 -0.99 21.29
C ALA A 136 7.62 -2.04 20.60
N ALA A 137 7.95 -2.42 19.36
CA ALA A 137 7.22 -3.45 18.62
C ALA A 137 7.61 -4.88 19.04
N LEU A 138 8.76 -5.04 19.71
CA LEU A 138 9.29 -6.31 20.18
C LEU A 138 8.77 -6.65 21.58
N PRO A 139 8.70 -7.95 21.95
CA PRO A 139 8.44 -8.35 23.32
C PRO A 139 9.50 -7.80 24.29
N GLU A 140 9.11 -7.59 25.55
CA GLU A 140 10.05 -7.10 26.57
C GLU A 140 11.28 -8.01 26.70
N GLY A 141 12.46 -7.40 26.82
CA GLY A 141 13.73 -8.12 26.93
C GLY A 141 14.33 -8.58 25.60
N PHE A 142 13.70 -8.27 24.46
CA PHE A 142 14.25 -8.53 23.13
C PHE A 142 14.81 -7.26 22.50
N GLU A 143 15.92 -7.42 21.78
CA GLU A 143 16.53 -6.41 20.92
C GLU A 143 16.84 -7.03 19.56
N VAL A 144 16.71 -6.23 18.49
CA VAL A 144 17.02 -6.65 17.13
C VAL A 144 18.04 -5.69 16.53
N ARG A 145 19.08 -6.25 15.91
CA ARG A 145 20.12 -5.50 15.21
C ARG A 145 20.18 -5.96 13.76
N LEU A 146 20.18 -5.01 12.82
CA LEU A 146 20.44 -5.31 11.42
C LEU A 146 21.91 -5.71 11.25
N LEU A 147 22.16 -6.89 10.69
CA LEU A 147 23.49 -7.37 10.35
C LEU A 147 23.82 -7.04 8.89
N SER A 148 22.94 -7.45 7.98
CA SER A 148 23.13 -7.21 6.55
C SER A 148 21.78 -7.17 5.81
N SER A 149 21.77 -6.56 4.62
CA SER A 149 20.63 -6.61 3.71
C SER A 149 21.15 -6.68 2.28
N ARG A 150 21.05 -7.85 1.66
CA ARG A 150 21.54 -8.12 0.30
C ARG A 150 20.62 -9.13 -0.38
N ASP A 151 20.53 -9.05 -1.70
CA ASP A 151 19.83 -10.03 -2.54
C ASP A 151 18.36 -10.29 -2.16
N GLY A 152 17.65 -9.24 -1.71
CA GLY A 152 16.24 -9.34 -1.30
C GLY A 152 16.03 -10.02 0.07
N GLN A 153 17.10 -10.16 0.84
CA GLN A 153 17.12 -10.76 2.17
C GLN A 153 17.63 -9.75 3.19
N VAL A 154 17.10 -9.85 4.40
CA VAL A 154 17.44 -9.01 5.54
C VAL A 154 17.88 -9.91 6.67
N GLU A 155 19.15 -9.84 7.02
CA GLU A 155 19.76 -10.60 8.10
C GLU A 155 19.80 -9.75 9.36
N VAL A 156 19.24 -10.27 10.44
CA VAL A 156 19.12 -9.60 11.72
C VAL A 156 19.63 -10.50 12.83
N GLN A 157 20.23 -9.90 13.85
CA GLN A 157 20.52 -10.57 15.11
C GLN A 157 19.44 -10.18 16.10
N ALA A 158 18.66 -11.17 16.55
CA ALA A 158 17.72 -11.01 17.64
C ALA A 158 18.41 -11.49 18.93
N SER A 159 18.55 -10.62 19.93
CA SER A 159 19.02 -11.00 21.25
C SER A 159 17.87 -10.87 22.24
N GLY A 160 17.58 -11.93 22.98
CA GLY A 160 16.55 -11.90 24.01
C GLY A 160 16.78 -12.98 25.04
N GLY A 161 16.40 -12.69 26.28
CA GLY A 161 16.50 -13.64 27.38
C GLY A 161 15.21 -13.64 28.19
N LEU A 162 14.53 -14.78 28.26
CA LEU A 162 13.32 -14.93 29.10
C LEU A 162 13.64 -15.07 30.60
N PHE A 163 14.93 -15.11 30.98
CA PHE A 163 15.38 -15.34 32.37
C PHE A 163 16.72 -14.67 32.69
N GLY A 164 17.04 -13.54 32.07
CA GLY A 164 18.33 -12.85 32.29
C GLY A 164 19.57 -13.53 31.67
N VAL A 165 19.39 -14.67 31.00
CA VAL A 165 20.41 -15.31 30.16
C VAL A 165 20.18 -14.82 28.72
N GLY A 166 21.00 -13.89 28.26
CA GLY A 166 20.92 -13.36 26.90
C GLY A 166 21.54 -14.33 25.91
N THR A 167 20.72 -14.95 25.07
CA THR A 167 21.20 -15.68 23.89
C THR A 167 20.87 -14.85 22.65
N GLY A 168 21.89 -14.56 21.84
CA GLY A 168 21.70 -14.00 20.50
C GLY A 168 21.38 -15.12 19.52
N VAL A 169 20.35 -14.92 18.70
CA VAL A 169 19.96 -15.79 17.60
C VAL A 169 19.94 -14.93 16.34
N ASP A 170 20.77 -15.29 15.37
CA ASP A 170 20.73 -14.65 14.06
C ASP A 170 19.51 -15.19 13.30
N ALA A 171 18.87 -14.36 12.49
CA ALA A 171 17.71 -14.72 11.70
C ALA A 171 17.74 -13.99 10.37
N VAL A 172 17.28 -14.67 9.32
CA VAL A 172 17.18 -14.12 7.98
C VAL A 172 15.71 -13.99 7.63
N ALA A 173 15.27 -12.77 7.33
CA ALA A 173 13.98 -12.49 6.71
C ALA A 173 14.16 -12.43 5.19
N LEU A 174 13.47 -13.29 4.45
CA LEU A 174 13.55 -13.34 3.00
C LEU A 174 12.18 -13.54 2.35
N ALA A 175 12.09 -13.16 1.08
CA ALA A 175 10.97 -13.52 0.23
C ALA A 175 11.11 -14.98 -0.24
N SER A 176 10.14 -15.84 0.12
CA SER A 176 10.14 -17.25 -0.23
C SER A 176 8.74 -17.73 -0.63
N GLY A 177 8.61 -18.20 -1.88
CA GLY A 177 7.33 -18.66 -2.43
C GLY A 177 6.22 -17.60 -2.41
N GLY A 178 6.57 -16.32 -2.58
CA GLY A 178 5.62 -15.20 -2.55
C GLY A 178 5.26 -14.70 -1.16
N ARG A 179 5.93 -15.21 -0.12
CA ARG A 179 5.68 -14.87 1.29
C ARG A 179 6.92 -14.23 1.89
N LEU A 180 6.74 -13.44 2.95
CA LEU A 180 7.85 -13.02 3.79
C LEU A 180 8.02 -14.03 4.92
N VAL A 181 9.19 -14.65 5.00
CA VAL A 181 9.48 -15.70 5.96
C VAL A 181 10.74 -15.34 6.75
N ALA A 182 10.70 -15.53 8.07
CA ALA A 182 11.86 -15.47 8.94
C ALA A 182 12.38 -16.89 9.21
N HIS A 183 13.69 -17.05 9.01
CA HIS A 183 14.43 -18.28 9.23
C HIS A 183 15.47 -18.00 10.33
N PRO A 184 15.30 -18.53 11.54
CA PRO A 184 16.33 -18.44 12.56
C PRO A 184 17.53 -19.32 12.15
N LEU A 185 18.73 -18.79 12.35
CA LEU A 185 20.00 -19.48 12.14
C LEU A 185 20.44 -20.08 13.48
N GLY A 186 20.74 -21.38 13.51
CA GLY A 186 21.23 -22.05 14.72
C GLY A 186 20.98 -23.57 14.75
N PHE A 187 21.92 -24.28 15.37
CA PHE A 187 22.11 -25.74 15.33
C PHE A 187 20.90 -26.61 15.74
N LEU A 188 19.85 -26.03 16.36
CA LEU A 188 18.67 -26.77 16.84
C LEU A 188 17.35 -26.34 16.18
N ILE A 189 17.33 -25.27 15.37
CA ILE A 189 16.09 -24.67 14.82
C ILE A 189 16.17 -24.28 13.34
N GLU A 190 17.22 -24.71 12.62
CA GLU A 190 17.46 -24.43 11.19
C GLU A 190 16.29 -24.81 10.25
N GLY A 191 15.38 -25.70 10.66
CA GLY A 191 14.19 -26.07 9.90
C GLY A 191 12.95 -25.20 10.14
N LEU A 192 12.97 -24.30 11.13
CA LEU A 192 11.80 -23.52 11.50
C LEU A 192 11.63 -22.35 10.53
N GLN A 193 10.51 -22.34 9.79
CA GLN A 193 10.14 -21.23 8.92
C GLN A 193 8.93 -20.53 9.50
N LEU A 194 9.10 -19.28 9.91
CA LEU A 194 7.99 -18.46 10.39
C LEU A 194 7.52 -17.52 9.30
N ALA A 195 6.31 -17.72 8.78
CA ALA A 195 5.71 -16.77 7.85
C ALA A 195 5.34 -15.47 8.60
N ILE A 196 6.07 -14.39 8.32
CA ILE A 196 5.79 -13.05 8.86
C ILE A 196 4.61 -12.42 8.09
N PHE A 197 4.57 -12.65 6.78
CA PHE A 197 3.49 -12.18 5.92
C PHE A 197 3.18 -13.19 4.82
N SER A 198 1.90 -13.46 4.62
CA SER A 198 1.40 -14.35 3.57
C SER A 198 0.01 -13.90 3.16
N ASP A 199 -0.18 -13.60 1.88
CA ASP A 199 -1.47 -13.27 1.29
C ASP A 199 -1.58 -13.93 -0.09
N PRO A 200 -2.74 -14.52 -0.46
CA PRO A 200 -2.89 -15.17 -1.77
C PRO A 200 -2.81 -14.21 -2.97
N HIS A 201 -3.05 -12.91 -2.76
CA HIS A 201 -3.11 -11.91 -3.82
C HIS A 201 -1.82 -11.07 -3.92
N VAL A 202 -0.97 -11.09 -2.90
CA VAL A 202 0.28 -10.31 -2.84
C VAL A 202 1.48 -11.26 -2.80
N TYR A 203 2.19 -11.35 -3.91
CA TYR A 203 3.40 -12.15 -4.05
C TYR A 203 4.63 -11.32 -3.70
N VAL A 204 5.21 -11.53 -2.52
CA VAL A 204 6.44 -10.85 -2.10
C VAL A 204 7.63 -11.37 -2.90
N GLU A 205 8.39 -10.46 -3.50
CA GLU A 205 9.56 -10.77 -4.33
C GLU A 205 10.89 -10.45 -3.64
N GLY A 206 10.89 -9.44 -2.76
CA GLY A 206 12.10 -9.06 -2.06
C GLY A 206 11.83 -8.10 -0.91
N VAL A 207 12.71 -8.14 0.08
CA VAL A 207 12.74 -7.19 1.19
C VAL A 207 14.13 -6.59 1.33
N SER A 208 14.18 -5.37 1.87
CA SER A 208 15.44 -4.70 2.16
C SER A 208 15.34 -3.89 3.45
N ALA A 209 16.47 -3.74 4.12
CA ALA A 209 16.61 -2.88 5.27
C ALA A 209 17.98 -2.19 5.22
N SER A 210 18.04 -0.92 5.61
CA SER A 210 19.32 -0.21 5.75
C SER A 210 19.28 0.74 6.93
N VAL A 211 20.44 1.04 7.49
CA VAL A 211 20.58 2.06 8.55
C VAL A 211 21.05 3.35 7.88
N PRO A 212 20.19 4.36 7.73
CA PRO A 212 20.61 5.64 7.18
C PRO A 212 21.53 6.39 8.16
N PRO A 213 22.33 7.37 7.68
CA PRO A 213 23.24 8.14 8.55
C PRO A 213 22.54 8.93 9.66
N SER A 214 21.26 9.26 9.46
CA SER A 214 20.40 9.93 10.44
C SER A 214 20.00 9.05 11.62
N GLY A 215 20.34 7.75 11.59
CA GLY A 215 19.86 6.75 12.54
C GLY A 215 18.52 6.12 12.14
N GLY A 216 18.11 5.09 12.88
CA GLY A 216 16.91 4.30 12.59
C GLY A 216 17.11 3.27 11.49
N TYR A 217 16.00 2.80 10.90
CA TYR A 217 15.98 1.80 9.85
C TYR A 217 15.12 2.30 8.68
N ARG A 218 15.63 2.13 7.46
CA ARG A 218 14.86 2.28 6.24
C ARG A 218 14.50 0.90 5.72
N LEU A 219 13.20 0.62 5.64
CA LEU A 219 12.64 -0.64 5.20
C LEU A 219 12.16 -0.51 3.76
N GLY A 220 12.32 -1.57 2.98
CA GLY A 220 11.85 -1.66 1.61
C GLY A 220 11.23 -3.03 1.32
N MET A 221 10.22 -3.04 0.46
CA MET A 221 9.58 -4.28 -0.02
C MET A 221 9.21 -4.13 -1.49
N SER A 222 9.45 -5.18 -2.25
CA SER A 222 8.95 -5.33 -3.63
C SER A 222 8.05 -6.55 -3.71
N ALA A 223 6.91 -6.39 -4.38
CA ALA A 223 5.91 -7.44 -4.54
C ALA A 223 5.18 -7.32 -5.87
N SER A 224 4.45 -8.37 -6.25
CA SER A 224 3.54 -8.36 -7.39
C SER A 224 2.15 -8.86 -7.01
N LEU A 225 1.12 -8.33 -7.67
CA LEU A 225 -0.25 -8.81 -7.56
C LEU A 225 -0.49 -10.00 -8.47
N ARG A 226 -1.18 -11.02 -7.96
CA ARG A 226 -1.52 -12.25 -8.69
C ARG A 226 -3.00 -12.61 -8.56
#